data_AF-A0A2E2TH27-F1
#
_entry.id   AF-A0A2E2TH27-F1
#
_cell.length_a   1.000
_cell.length_b   1.000
_cell.length_c   1.000
_cell.angle_alpha   90.00
_cell.angle_beta   90.00
_cell.angle_gamma   90.00
#
_symmetry.space_group_name_H-M   'P 1'
#
loop_
_entity.id
_entity.type
_entity.pdbx_description
1 polymer ?
#
loop_
_entity_poly.entity_id
_entity_poly.type
_entity_poly.pdbx_seq_one_letter_code
_entity_poly.pdbx_strand_id
1 'polypeptide(L)'
;MINKIIGTTFSRGLMAIFGLLTLILNTRYLGAEKMGELAVLLITIALMVQLSEFIGGPSLVYLQKKFSTPQIITVSHLWSLGIALATFGILIIFKSVFNFPALLISLIILTQAINHTHLHLLVGKEMISGYNLSSVIQSSVVVSGIFISYQFIGATQVWDYLQIYFLGQIIMLFFTSWFVSRIPKSISNNISNWKMVKDIFNYGAIIQGTNLLQFGVYRFNYLILESFTSYSNLGIYSVGNQLSEKVLIPGNAISTVQYSRIANSEEKEKSIDLTFSLIAISAMITLLAIIALLIVPQSVISFILGGEFSTIKSLFFFLAPGVFFMSISTIFSHYFAGLALYKYNFRTSGFGLILSLVLSILLIPLFNLQGAAIATSIVFAGQTLFQITLFKKETEMSWGAIVERFIASSSKIKDMLLNRFK
;
A
#
# COMPACT_ATOMS: atom_id res chain seq x y z
N MET A 1 10.73 -18.82 16.27
CA MET A 1 10.37 -18.36 14.91
C MET A 1 8.87 -18.53 14.62
N ILE A 2 8.30 -19.72 14.81
CA ILE A 2 6.89 -20.04 14.56
C ILE A 2 5.92 -19.10 15.32
N ASN A 3 6.13 -18.86 16.62
CA ASN A 3 5.28 -17.94 17.40
C ASN A 3 5.30 -16.50 16.86
N LYS A 4 6.44 -16.03 16.31
CA LYS A 4 6.52 -14.70 15.68
C LYS A 4 5.73 -14.66 14.36
N ILE A 5 5.79 -15.73 13.57
CA ILE A 5 5.04 -15.86 12.30
C ILE A 5 3.53 -15.91 12.58
N ILE A 6 3.10 -16.77 13.50
CA ILE A 6 1.70 -16.88 13.91
C ILE A 6 1.19 -15.55 14.46
N GLY A 7 1.96 -14.91 15.34
CA GLY A 7 1.63 -13.59 15.88
C GLY A 7 1.46 -12.53 14.79
N THR A 8 2.39 -12.46 13.82
CA THR A 8 2.29 -11.50 12.70
C THR A 8 1.11 -11.79 11.79
N THR A 9 0.86 -13.05 11.44
CA THR A 9 -0.31 -13.43 10.64
C THR A 9 -1.60 -13.05 11.35
N PHE A 10 -1.71 -13.33 12.64
CA PHE A 10 -2.87 -12.97 13.46
C PHE A 10 -3.06 -11.45 13.53
N SER A 11 -2.02 -10.68 13.87
CA SER A 11 -2.09 -9.22 13.93
C SER A 11 -2.46 -8.59 12.58
N ARG A 12 -1.91 -9.11 11.47
CA ARG A 12 -2.29 -8.66 10.12
C ARG A 12 -3.74 -9.00 9.78
N GLY A 13 -4.22 -10.17 10.19
CA GLY A 13 -5.63 -10.55 10.08
C GLY A 13 -6.55 -9.59 10.85
N LEU A 14 -6.22 -9.28 12.10
CA LEU A 14 -6.95 -8.30 12.90
C LEU A 14 -6.97 -6.90 12.27
N MET A 15 -5.80 -6.40 11.81
CA MET A 15 -5.73 -5.12 11.13
C MET A 15 -6.58 -5.09 9.84
N ALA A 16 -6.62 -6.20 9.08
CA ALA A 16 -7.47 -6.30 7.90
C ALA A 16 -8.96 -6.26 8.26
N ILE A 17 -9.37 -6.96 9.33
CA ILE A 17 -10.75 -6.94 9.85
C ILE A 17 -11.12 -5.54 10.33
N PHE A 18 -10.29 -4.89 11.14
CA PHE A 18 -10.55 -3.53 11.62
C PHE A 18 -10.60 -2.52 10.47
N GLY A 19 -9.73 -2.65 9.47
CA GLY A 19 -9.79 -1.82 8.27
C GLY A 19 -11.10 -2.02 7.49
N LEU A 20 -11.61 -3.25 7.38
CA LEU A 20 -12.90 -3.53 6.74
C LEU A 20 -14.07 -2.97 7.56
N LEU A 21 -14.04 -3.09 8.88
CA LEU A 21 -15.06 -2.51 9.76
C LEU A 21 -15.08 -0.98 9.68
N THR A 22 -13.91 -0.34 9.70
CA THR A 22 -13.79 1.10 9.49
C THR A 22 -14.35 1.51 8.13
N LEU A 23 -14.06 0.76 7.06
CA LEU A 23 -14.64 0.99 5.74
C LEU A 23 -16.18 0.91 5.79
N ILE A 24 -16.74 -0.15 6.36
CA ILE A 24 -18.19 -0.36 6.46
C ILE A 24 -18.88 0.76 7.26
N LEU A 25 -18.31 1.13 8.42
CA LEU A 25 -18.83 2.23 9.23
C LEU A 25 -18.80 3.53 8.45
N ASN A 26 -17.68 3.87 7.84
CA ASN A 26 -17.58 5.09 7.05
C ASN A 26 -18.57 5.10 5.88
N THR A 27 -18.70 4.01 5.12
CA THR A 27 -19.67 3.96 4.01
C THR A 27 -21.11 4.14 4.48
N ARG A 28 -21.50 3.55 5.62
CA ARG A 28 -22.88 3.64 6.12
C ARG A 28 -23.23 5.00 6.68
N TYR A 29 -22.29 5.66 7.35
CA TYR A 29 -22.57 6.87 8.13
C TYR A 29 -22.12 8.15 7.43
N LEU A 30 -21.03 8.13 6.66
CA LEU A 30 -20.56 9.31 5.93
C LEU A 30 -21.27 9.47 4.57
N GLY A 31 -21.67 8.37 3.93
CA GLY A 31 -22.12 8.40 2.54
C GLY A 31 -20.96 8.56 1.55
N ALA A 32 -21.27 8.54 0.26
CA ALA A 32 -20.29 8.56 -0.82
C ALA A 32 -19.55 9.90 -0.93
N GLU A 33 -20.23 11.03 -0.77
CA GLU A 33 -19.62 12.36 -0.93
C GLU A 33 -18.51 12.62 0.09
N LYS A 34 -18.82 12.50 1.38
CA LYS A 34 -17.84 12.64 2.46
C LYS A 34 -16.74 11.58 2.40
N MET A 35 -17.04 10.39 1.87
CA MET A 35 -16.00 9.37 1.60
C MET A 35 -15.02 9.81 0.52
N GLY A 36 -15.48 10.51 -0.51
CA GLY A 36 -14.60 11.12 -1.50
C GLY A 36 -13.70 12.20 -0.91
N GLU A 37 -14.28 13.11 -0.12
CA GLU A 37 -13.52 14.15 0.58
C GLU A 37 -12.45 13.53 1.49
N LEU A 38 -12.84 12.53 2.28
CA LEU A 38 -11.92 11.78 3.13
C LEU A 38 -10.81 11.09 2.31
N ALA A 39 -11.14 10.52 1.14
CA ALA A 39 -10.14 9.90 0.27
C ALA A 39 -9.09 10.90 -0.21
N VAL A 40 -9.47 12.12 -0.62
CA VAL A 40 -8.52 13.18 -1.02
C VAL A 40 -7.59 13.56 0.14
N LEU A 41 -8.15 13.72 1.34
CA LEU A 41 -7.37 14.05 2.54
C LEU A 41 -6.38 12.96 2.90
N LEU A 42 -6.82 11.70 2.90
CA LEU A 42 -5.94 10.57 3.19
C LEU A 42 -4.85 10.37 2.13
N ILE A 43 -5.15 10.63 0.84
CA ILE A 43 -4.13 10.62 -0.23
C ILE A 43 -3.10 11.73 0.01
N THR A 44 -3.54 12.92 0.39
CA THR A 44 -2.66 14.06 0.68
C THR A 44 -1.74 13.75 1.86
N ILE A 45 -2.31 13.24 2.96
CA ILE A 45 -1.54 12.80 4.13
C ILE A 45 -0.53 11.73 3.74
N ALA A 46 -0.95 10.70 3.00
CA ALA A 46 -0.08 9.59 2.60
C ALA A 46 1.06 10.05 1.67
N LEU A 47 0.80 11.00 0.76
CA LEU A 47 1.82 11.58 -0.10
C LEU A 47 2.89 12.31 0.72
N MET A 48 2.48 13.14 1.68
CA MET A 48 3.42 13.88 2.53
C MET A 48 4.21 12.95 3.46
N VAL A 49 3.59 11.91 4.00
CA VAL A 49 4.30 10.87 4.77
C VAL A 49 5.33 10.14 3.90
N GLN A 50 5.02 9.82 2.64
CA GLN A 50 5.99 9.23 1.71
C GLN A 50 7.19 10.16 1.42
N LEU A 51 7.02 11.48 1.48
CA LEU A 51 8.14 12.42 1.40
C LEU A 51 9.00 12.39 2.68
N SER A 52 8.39 12.23 3.85
CA SER A 52 9.12 12.02 5.11
C SER A 52 9.91 10.70 5.13
N GLU A 53 9.39 9.67 4.45
CA GLU A 53 10.04 8.35 4.35
C GLU A 53 11.31 8.32 3.48
N PHE A 54 11.64 9.39 2.75
CA PHE A 54 12.96 9.48 2.11
C PHE A 54 14.09 9.32 3.13
N ILE A 55 13.92 9.86 4.34
CA ILE A 55 14.89 9.70 5.44
C ILE A 55 14.39 8.66 6.46
N GLY A 56 13.14 8.77 6.89
CA GLY A 56 12.55 7.93 7.94
C GLY A 56 12.01 6.57 7.49
N GLY A 57 12.24 6.17 6.23
CA GLY A 57 11.52 5.06 5.60
C GLY A 57 12.23 3.69 5.59
N PRO A 58 11.90 2.82 4.61
CA PRO A 58 12.34 1.43 4.60
C PRO A 58 13.86 1.21 4.55
N SER A 59 14.63 2.18 4.05
CA SER A 59 16.10 2.12 3.99
C SER A 59 16.74 2.00 5.39
N LEU A 60 16.04 2.44 6.44
CA LEU A 60 16.50 2.37 7.82
C LEU A 60 16.79 0.94 8.29
N VAL A 61 16.12 -0.07 7.75
CA VAL A 61 16.35 -1.49 8.05
C VAL A 61 17.79 -1.91 7.75
N TYR A 62 18.43 -1.29 6.74
CA TYR A 62 19.83 -1.53 6.40
C TYR A 62 20.77 -0.58 7.15
N LEU A 63 20.38 0.68 7.29
CA LEU A 63 21.22 1.74 7.86
C LEU A 63 21.41 1.64 9.37
N GLN A 64 20.50 0.98 10.09
CA GLN A 64 20.65 0.69 11.52
C GLN A 64 21.84 -0.23 11.88
N LYS A 65 22.52 -0.82 10.87
CA LYS A 65 23.80 -1.52 11.05
C LYS A 65 24.99 -0.56 11.07
N LYS A 66 24.84 0.63 10.49
CA LYS A 66 25.90 1.64 10.29
C LYS A 66 25.78 2.82 11.26
N PHE A 67 24.55 3.22 11.59
CA PHE A 67 24.27 4.40 12.40
C PHE A 67 23.58 4.02 13.72
N SER A 68 23.78 4.83 14.75
CA SER A 68 23.18 4.60 16.06
C SER A 68 21.69 4.93 16.07
N THR A 69 20.90 4.22 16.91
CA THR A 69 19.46 4.46 17.02
C THR A 69 19.11 5.92 17.35
N PRO A 70 19.78 6.60 18.31
CA PRO A 70 19.49 8.01 18.60
C PRO A 70 19.76 8.93 17.41
N GLN A 71 20.85 8.68 16.66
CA GLN A 71 21.16 9.44 15.47
C GLN A 71 20.08 9.29 14.40
N ILE A 72 19.61 8.07 14.17
CA ILE A 72 18.55 7.80 13.19
C ILE A 72 17.26 8.52 13.57
N ILE A 73 16.87 8.45 14.84
CA ILE A 73 15.68 9.11 15.37
C ILE A 73 15.77 10.61 15.15
N THR A 74 16.87 11.25 15.59
CA THR A 74 17.04 12.70 15.48
C THR A 74 16.96 13.17 14.03
N VAL A 75 17.70 12.54 13.11
CA VAL A 75 17.72 12.96 11.70
C VAL A 75 16.35 12.77 11.04
N SER A 76 15.68 11.64 11.32
CA SER A 76 14.37 11.32 10.73
C SER A 76 13.25 12.19 11.27
N HIS A 77 13.27 12.50 12.57
CA HIS A 77 12.28 13.37 13.22
C HIS A 77 12.41 14.82 12.74
N LEU A 78 13.64 15.34 12.64
CA LEU A 78 13.86 16.68 12.10
C LEU A 78 13.39 16.82 10.65
N TRP A 79 13.64 15.79 9.82
CA TRP A 79 13.11 15.74 8.46
C TRP A 79 11.57 15.73 8.43
N SER A 80 10.96 14.86 9.25
CA SER A 80 9.50 14.76 9.36
C SER A 80 8.86 16.06 9.83
N LEU A 81 9.51 16.76 10.77
CA LEU A 81 9.09 18.10 11.21
C LEU A 81 9.17 19.11 10.07
N GLY A 82 10.25 19.11 9.29
CA GLY A 82 10.38 19.95 8.10
C GLY A 82 9.25 19.74 7.10
N ILE A 83 8.91 18.49 6.78
CA ILE A 83 7.81 18.14 5.88
C ILE A 83 6.45 18.58 6.44
N ALA A 84 6.21 18.38 7.74
CA ALA A 84 4.96 18.79 8.39
C ALA A 84 4.79 20.32 8.41
N LEU A 85 5.86 21.07 8.69
CA LEU A 85 5.87 22.53 8.66
C LEU A 85 5.71 23.07 7.23
N ALA A 86 6.37 22.47 6.24
CA ALA A 86 6.18 22.82 4.84
C ALA A 86 4.73 22.59 4.40
N THR A 87 4.15 21.46 4.79
CA THR A 87 2.73 21.15 4.52
C THR A 87 1.81 22.17 5.20
N PHE A 88 2.09 22.53 6.46
CA PHE A 88 1.33 23.54 7.18
C PHE A 88 1.36 24.89 6.44
N GLY A 89 2.56 25.33 6.04
CA GLY A 89 2.75 26.55 5.27
C GLY A 89 1.98 26.55 3.96
N ILE A 90 2.05 25.45 3.19
CA ILE A 90 1.31 25.29 1.93
C ILE A 90 -0.20 25.40 2.17
N LEU A 91 -0.75 24.66 3.14
CA LEU A 91 -2.19 24.67 3.43
C LEU A 91 -2.69 26.04 3.91
N ILE A 92 -1.86 26.80 4.63
CA ILE A 92 -2.19 28.17 5.04
C ILE A 92 -2.13 29.15 3.86
N ILE A 93 -1.08 29.09 3.03
CA ILE A 93 -0.91 29.96 1.86
C ILE A 93 -2.05 29.74 0.86
N PHE A 94 -2.42 28.48 0.64
CA PHE A 94 -3.47 28.10 -0.29
C PHE A 94 -4.80 27.80 0.41
N LYS A 95 -5.08 28.45 1.56
CA LYS A 95 -6.31 28.22 2.34
C LYS A 95 -7.60 28.49 1.56
N SER A 96 -7.56 29.43 0.60
CA SER A 96 -8.70 29.70 -0.30
C SER A 96 -9.02 28.53 -1.23
N VAL A 97 -8.05 27.68 -1.52
CA VAL A 97 -8.18 26.47 -2.34
C VAL A 97 -8.44 25.25 -1.44
N PHE A 98 -7.67 25.12 -0.36
CA PHE A 98 -7.77 24.04 0.61
C PHE A 98 -8.45 24.54 1.88
N ASN A 99 -9.78 24.40 1.96
CA ASN A 99 -10.53 24.75 3.17
C ASN A 99 -10.46 23.63 4.23
N PHE A 100 -9.24 23.15 4.49
CA PHE A 100 -8.96 22.06 5.39
C PHE A 100 -8.26 22.54 6.66
N PRO A 101 -8.36 21.78 7.75
CA PRO A 101 -7.73 22.14 9.02
C PRO A 101 -6.23 21.89 8.97
N ALA A 102 -5.50 22.88 8.45
CA ALA A 102 -4.06 22.82 8.19
C ALA A 102 -3.26 22.27 9.38
N LEU A 103 -3.54 22.77 10.60
CA LEU A 103 -2.83 22.34 11.79
C LEU A 103 -3.01 20.84 12.07
N LEU A 104 -4.24 20.31 12.03
CA LEU A 104 -4.44 18.90 12.35
C LEU A 104 -3.83 18.00 11.28
N ILE A 105 -3.98 18.35 10.00
CA ILE A 105 -3.38 17.57 8.91
C ILE A 105 -1.86 17.51 9.07
N SER A 106 -1.21 18.63 9.36
CA SER A 106 0.23 18.67 9.60
C SER A 106 0.66 17.87 10.84
N LEU A 107 -0.14 17.90 11.92
CA LEU A 107 0.13 17.10 13.12
C LEU A 107 -0.07 15.61 12.86
N ILE A 108 -1.07 15.21 12.07
CA ILE A 108 -1.26 13.83 11.61
C ILE A 108 -0.05 13.37 10.80
N ILE A 109 0.41 14.17 9.84
CA ILE A 109 1.58 13.84 9.00
C ILE A 109 2.83 13.68 9.87
N LEU A 110 3.07 14.60 10.81
CA LEU A 110 4.21 14.54 11.72
C LEU A 110 4.18 13.26 12.57
N THR A 111 3.07 13.02 13.25
CA THR A 111 2.93 11.86 14.16
C THR A 111 3.00 10.54 13.39
N GLN A 112 2.37 10.45 12.22
CA GLN A 112 2.43 9.27 11.36
C GLN A 112 3.84 9.01 10.82
N ALA A 113 4.56 10.04 10.38
CA ALA A 113 5.95 9.89 9.90
C ALA A 113 6.91 9.44 11.00
N ILE A 114 6.74 9.96 12.22
CA ILE A 114 7.48 9.50 13.40
C ILE A 114 7.16 8.03 13.70
N ASN A 115 5.88 7.67 13.71
CA ASN A 115 5.44 6.28 13.90
C ASN A 115 6.06 5.34 12.87
N HIS A 116 6.06 5.71 11.59
CA HIS A 116 6.65 4.90 10.52
C HIS A 116 8.17 4.71 10.72
N THR A 117 8.89 5.78 11.10
CA THR A 117 10.32 5.69 11.48
C THR A 117 10.52 4.66 12.59
N HIS A 118 9.71 4.73 13.66
CA HIS A 118 9.79 3.79 14.77
C HIS A 118 9.48 2.36 14.32
N LEU A 119 8.44 2.16 13.51
CA LEU A 119 8.08 0.84 12.98
C LEU A 119 9.21 0.24 12.14
N HIS A 120 9.86 1.03 11.27
CA HIS A 120 11.01 0.56 10.48
C HIS A 120 12.21 0.18 11.36
N LEU A 121 12.46 0.93 12.44
CA LEU A 121 13.48 0.58 13.44
C LEU A 121 13.14 -0.74 14.16
N LEU A 122 11.89 -0.92 14.58
CA LEU A 122 11.44 -2.13 15.27
C LEU A 122 11.53 -3.36 14.36
N VAL A 123 11.13 -3.24 13.08
CA VAL A 123 11.28 -4.30 12.08
C VAL A 123 12.76 -4.61 11.88
N GLY A 124 13.59 -3.58 11.74
CA GLY A 124 15.02 -3.76 11.58
C GLY A 124 15.69 -4.49 12.75
N LYS A 125 15.28 -4.23 13.99
CA LYS A 125 15.78 -4.92 15.19
C LYS A 125 15.04 -6.23 15.50
N GLU A 126 14.22 -6.73 14.57
CA GLU A 126 13.40 -7.94 14.71
C GLU A 126 12.44 -7.93 15.92
N MET A 127 12.10 -6.73 16.40
CA MET A 127 11.11 -6.47 17.47
C MET A 127 9.69 -6.46 16.89
N ILE A 128 9.34 -7.54 16.19
CA ILE A 128 8.09 -7.68 15.43
C ILE A 128 6.84 -7.59 16.31
N SER A 129 6.94 -8.02 17.58
CA SER A 129 5.85 -7.86 18.55
C SER A 129 5.50 -6.38 18.80
N GLY A 130 6.51 -5.50 18.84
CA GLY A 130 6.29 -4.06 19.00
C GLY A 130 5.60 -3.45 17.79
N TYR A 131 6.06 -3.81 16.58
CA TYR A 131 5.40 -3.42 15.35
C TYR A 131 3.91 -3.82 15.33
N ASN A 132 3.66 -5.11 15.59
CA ASN A 132 2.33 -5.70 15.53
C ASN A 132 1.40 -5.09 16.57
N LEU A 133 1.84 -4.98 17.84
CA LEU A 133 1.02 -4.45 18.92
C LEU A 133 0.67 -2.99 18.70
N SER A 134 1.65 -2.13 18.37
CA SER A 134 1.40 -0.71 18.09
C SER A 134 0.40 -0.51 16.95
N SER A 135 0.52 -1.29 15.87
CA SER A 135 -0.35 -1.16 14.69
C SER A 135 -1.78 -1.68 14.95
N VAL A 136 -1.91 -2.77 15.72
CA VAL A 136 -3.22 -3.29 16.14
C VAL A 136 -3.91 -2.30 17.07
N ILE A 137 -3.20 -1.74 18.06
CA ILE A 137 -3.77 -0.74 18.99
C ILE A 137 -4.28 0.47 18.22
N GLN A 138 -3.49 1.01 17.28
CA GLN A 138 -3.93 2.11 16.43
C GLN A 138 -5.24 1.78 15.71
N SER A 139 -5.29 0.62 15.04
CA SER A 139 -6.45 0.18 14.26
C SER A 139 -7.68 -0.02 15.15
N SER A 140 -7.50 -0.59 16.36
CA SER A 140 -8.54 -0.76 17.36
C SER A 140 -9.11 0.57 17.85
N VAL A 141 -8.24 1.56 18.13
CA VAL A 141 -8.67 2.90 18.55
C VAL A 141 -9.48 3.57 17.45
N VAL A 142 -9.01 3.50 16.20
CA VAL A 142 -9.69 4.14 15.08
C VAL A 142 -11.08 3.52 14.87
N VAL A 143 -11.19 2.20 14.76
CA VAL A 143 -12.49 1.54 14.52
C VAL A 143 -13.44 1.75 15.69
N SER A 144 -12.96 1.66 16.93
CA SER A 144 -13.80 1.84 18.13
C SER A 144 -14.22 3.29 18.29
N GLY A 145 -13.31 4.24 18.05
CA GLY A 145 -13.61 5.67 18.10
C GLY A 145 -14.65 6.08 17.06
N ILE A 146 -14.53 5.57 15.82
CA ILE A 146 -15.51 5.81 14.76
C ILE A 146 -16.86 5.20 15.13
N PHE A 147 -16.87 3.95 15.61
CA PHE A 147 -18.10 3.31 16.08
C PHE A 147 -18.77 4.13 17.18
N ILE A 148 -18.01 4.59 18.18
CA ILE A 148 -18.54 5.38 19.28
C ILE A 148 -19.10 6.73 18.79
N SER A 149 -18.32 7.43 17.97
CA SER A 149 -18.70 8.74 17.40
C SER A 149 -19.98 8.65 16.58
N TYR A 150 -20.10 7.65 15.72
CA TYR A 150 -21.21 7.55 14.78
C TYR A 150 -22.48 7.03 15.44
N GLN A 151 -22.38 6.08 16.38
CA GLN A 151 -23.56 5.48 17.01
C GLN A 151 -24.11 6.29 18.18
N PHE A 152 -23.23 6.83 19.03
CA PHE A 152 -23.65 7.43 20.31
C PHE A 152 -23.62 8.96 20.29
N ILE A 153 -22.70 9.56 19.53
CA ILE A 153 -22.55 11.02 19.47
C ILE A 153 -23.31 11.60 18.26
N GLY A 154 -23.46 10.82 17.18
CA GLY A 154 -24.06 11.27 15.92
C GLY A 154 -23.14 12.17 15.08
N ALA A 155 -21.88 12.32 15.48
CA ALA A 155 -20.89 13.15 14.82
C ALA A 155 -20.32 12.39 13.59
N THR A 156 -20.92 12.64 12.42
CA THR A 156 -20.71 11.93 11.16
C THR A 156 -20.10 12.83 10.08
N GLN A 157 -19.06 13.59 10.44
CA GLN A 157 -18.31 14.43 9.51
C GLN A 157 -16.93 13.83 9.24
N VAL A 158 -16.34 14.21 8.10
CA VAL A 158 -14.93 13.90 7.77
C VAL A 158 -14.01 14.38 8.88
N TRP A 159 -14.40 15.48 9.51
CA TRP A 159 -13.63 16.09 10.57
C TRP A 159 -13.53 15.19 11.83
N ASP A 160 -14.63 14.54 12.20
CA ASP A 160 -14.68 13.62 13.34
C ASP A 160 -13.76 12.43 13.10
N TYR A 161 -13.77 11.88 11.87
CA TYR A 161 -12.86 10.81 11.47
C TYR A 161 -11.39 11.21 11.66
N LEU A 162 -10.99 12.40 11.21
CA LEU A 162 -9.58 12.84 11.31
C LEU A 162 -9.13 13.05 12.75
N GLN A 163 -10.00 13.54 13.63
CA GLN A 163 -9.69 13.69 15.06
C GLN A 163 -9.48 12.32 15.72
N ILE A 164 -10.34 11.35 15.42
CA ILE A 164 -10.20 9.97 15.89
C ILE A 164 -8.94 9.31 15.32
N TYR A 165 -8.67 9.53 14.03
CA TYR A 165 -7.45 9.04 13.37
C TYR A 165 -6.20 9.63 14.03
N PHE A 166 -6.21 10.93 14.33
CA PHE A 166 -5.12 11.60 15.03
C PHE A 166 -4.93 11.06 16.45
N LEU A 167 -6.00 10.83 17.20
CA LEU A 167 -5.94 10.17 18.50
C LEU A 167 -5.31 8.78 18.41
N GLY A 168 -5.70 8.00 17.40
CA GLY A 168 -5.09 6.71 17.09
C GLY A 168 -3.58 6.81 16.85
N GLN A 169 -3.15 7.83 16.09
CA GLN A 169 -1.73 8.09 15.84
C GLN A 169 -0.95 8.48 17.11
N ILE A 170 -1.53 9.30 17.99
CA ILE A 170 -0.92 9.66 19.28
C ILE A 170 -0.76 8.43 20.18
N ILE A 171 -1.80 7.61 20.29
CA ILE A 171 -1.75 6.39 21.10
C ILE A 171 -0.69 5.44 20.53
N MET A 172 -0.68 5.25 19.20
CA MET A 172 0.36 4.47 18.55
C MET A 172 1.77 5.03 18.84
N LEU A 173 1.95 6.35 18.82
CA LEU A 173 3.22 7.01 19.10
C LEU A 173 3.74 6.72 20.50
N PHE A 174 2.85 6.68 21.50
CA PHE A 174 3.21 6.27 22.85
C PHE A 174 3.79 4.84 22.86
N PHE A 175 3.09 3.88 22.25
CA PHE A 175 3.54 2.49 22.21
C PHE A 175 4.81 2.30 21.38
N THR A 176 4.90 2.91 20.19
CA THR A 176 6.09 2.79 19.35
C THR A 176 7.32 3.38 20.03
N SER A 177 7.18 4.53 20.69
CA SER A 177 8.27 5.17 21.46
C SER A 177 8.69 4.32 22.66
N TRP A 178 7.74 3.69 23.35
CA TRP A 178 8.03 2.75 24.44
C TRP A 178 8.80 1.51 23.98
N PHE A 179 8.48 0.95 22.81
CA PHE A 179 9.25 -0.16 22.26
C PHE A 179 10.63 0.28 21.75
N VAL A 180 10.72 1.45 21.11
CA VAL A 180 11.99 2.00 20.60
C VAL A 180 12.95 2.32 21.75
N SER A 181 12.46 2.81 22.89
CA SER A 181 13.30 3.08 24.07
C SER A 181 13.92 1.81 24.69
N ARG A 182 13.36 0.63 24.38
CA ARG A 182 13.89 -0.69 24.78
C ARG A 182 14.91 -1.26 23.80
N ILE A 183 15.16 -0.60 22.67
CA ILE A 183 16.24 -1.00 21.76
C ILE A 183 17.57 -0.81 22.49
N PRO A 184 18.43 -1.84 22.58
CA PRO A 184 19.74 -1.72 23.21
C PRO A 184 20.51 -0.54 22.60
N LYS A 185 21.08 0.32 23.46
CA LYS A 185 21.90 1.44 23.01
C LYS A 185 23.06 0.89 22.18
N SER A 186 23.12 1.24 20.90
CA SER A 186 24.30 0.90 20.10
C SER A 186 25.45 1.81 20.51
N ILE A 187 26.66 1.30 20.40
CA ILE A 187 27.86 2.12 20.51
C ILE A 187 27.77 3.20 19.42
N SER A 188 27.85 4.46 19.83
CA SER A 188 27.79 5.60 18.94
C SER A 188 29.14 5.74 18.24
N ASN A 189 29.21 5.35 16.97
CA ASN A 189 30.29 5.84 16.12
C ASN A 189 30.01 7.32 15.84
N ASN A 190 31.00 8.20 16.03
CA ASN A 190 30.87 9.65 15.84
C ASN A 190 30.79 10.01 14.34
N ILE A 191 29.81 9.44 13.64
CA ILE A 191 29.60 9.60 12.20
C ILE A 191 28.71 10.82 12.01
N SER A 192 29.07 11.71 11.09
CA SER A 192 28.28 12.92 10.80
C SER A 192 26.86 12.61 10.33
N ASN A 193 25.87 13.37 10.81
CA ASN A 193 24.48 13.32 10.34
C ASN A 193 24.37 13.54 8.83
N TRP A 194 25.21 14.40 8.26
CA TRP A 194 25.24 14.64 6.81
C TRP A 194 25.67 13.39 6.04
N LYS A 195 26.60 12.62 6.60
CA LYS A 195 27.00 11.34 6.00
C LYS A 195 25.84 10.34 6.01
N MET A 196 25.04 10.31 7.07
CA MET A 196 23.81 9.50 7.12
C MET A 196 22.83 9.90 6.01
N VAL A 197 22.54 11.19 5.86
CA VAL A 197 21.67 11.69 4.80
C VAL A 197 22.21 11.31 3.42
N LYS A 198 23.51 11.51 3.17
CA LYS A 198 24.13 11.12 1.90
C LYS A 198 24.04 9.62 1.63
N ASP A 199 24.27 8.78 2.64
CA ASP A 199 24.13 7.33 2.52
C ASP A 199 22.66 6.95 2.25
N ILE A 200 21.70 7.56 2.94
CA ILE A 200 20.27 7.38 2.67
C ILE A 200 19.94 7.64 1.20
N PHE A 201 20.37 8.79 0.67
CA PHE A 201 20.11 9.13 -0.73
C PHE A 201 20.79 8.14 -1.69
N ASN A 202 22.02 7.72 -1.41
CA ASN A 202 22.72 6.77 -2.27
C ASN A 202 22.10 5.36 -2.26
N TYR A 203 21.66 4.85 -1.10
CA TYR A 203 21.13 3.49 -0.96
C TYR A 203 19.61 3.40 -1.17
N GLY A 204 18.87 4.45 -0.79
CA GLY A 204 17.41 4.45 -0.68
C GLY A 204 16.69 5.22 -1.77
N ALA A 205 17.34 6.13 -2.52
CA ALA A 205 16.63 7.01 -3.45
C ALA A 205 15.93 6.25 -4.58
N ILE A 206 16.52 5.17 -5.12
CA ILE A 206 15.86 4.36 -6.15
C ILE A 206 14.64 3.65 -5.57
N ILE A 207 14.74 3.10 -4.36
CA ILE A 207 13.64 2.40 -3.69
C ILE A 207 12.51 3.37 -3.38
N GLN A 208 12.83 4.51 -2.76
CA GLN A 208 11.83 5.51 -2.40
C GLN A 208 11.24 6.19 -3.63
N GLY A 209 12.05 6.46 -4.66
CA GLY A 209 11.58 6.94 -5.95
C GLY A 209 10.62 5.96 -6.61
N THR A 210 10.91 4.65 -6.54
CA THR A 210 10.00 3.60 -7.01
C THR A 210 8.68 3.63 -6.24
N ASN A 211 8.73 3.72 -4.91
CA ASN A 211 7.54 3.78 -4.05
C ASN A 211 6.70 5.03 -4.34
N LEU A 212 7.33 6.18 -4.58
CA LEU A 212 6.64 7.43 -4.89
C LEU A 212 5.96 7.37 -6.26
N LEU A 213 6.66 6.86 -7.29
CA LEU A 213 6.08 6.66 -8.61
C LEU A 213 4.89 5.67 -8.55
N GLN A 214 5.05 4.57 -7.83
CA GLN A 214 3.98 3.58 -7.67
C GLN A 214 2.81 4.11 -6.84
N PHE A 215 3.06 4.97 -5.86
CA PHE A 215 1.99 5.69 -5.15
C PHE A 215 1.18 6.54 -6.13
N GLY A 216 1.84 7.27 -7.03
CA GLY A 216 1.18 8.01 -8.10
C GLY A 216 0.31 7.10 -8.99
N VAL A 217 0.82 5.93 -9.37
CA VAL A 217 0.05 4.93 -10.14
C VAL A 217 -1.28 4.58 -9.45
N TYR A 218 -1.23 4.32 -8.14
CA TYR A 218 -2.42 3.92 -7.38
C TYR A 218 -3.37 5.08 -7.06
N ARG A 219 -2.85 6.32 -6.94
CA ARG A 219 -3.60 7.41 -6.31
C ARG A 219 -3.88 8.60 -7.22
N PHE A 220 -3.11 8.88 -8.27
CA PHE A 220 -3.39 10.07 -9.10
C PHE A 220 -4.69 9.96 -9.88
N ASN A 221 -5.09 8.73 -10.26
CA ASN A 221 -6.41 8.47 -10.85
C ASN A 221 -7.56 8.97 -9.95
N TYR A 222 -7.41 8.92 -8.62
CA TYR A 222 -8.42 9.43 -7.68
C TYR A 222 -8.63 10.94 -7.80
N LEU A 223 -7.53 11.69 -7.89
CA LEU A 223 -7.57 13.15 -7.98
C LEU A 223 -8.13 13.60 -9.35
N ILE A 224 -7.76 12.89 -10.42
CA ILE A 224 -8.27 13.18 -11.76
C ILE A 224 -9.77 12.86 -11.82
N LEU A 225 -10.20 11.72 -11.26
CA LEU A 225 -11.61 11.34 -11.18
C LEU A 225 -12.45 12.41 -10.46
N GLU A 226 -11.99 12.87 -9.30
CA GLU A 226 -12.69 13.92 -8.55
C GLU A 226 -12.78 15.20 -9.38
N SER A 227 -11.67 15.66 -9.97
CA SER A 227 -11.63 16.91 -10.73
C SER A 227 -12.58 16.94 -11.95
N PHE A 228 -12.85 15.81 -12.58
CA PHE A 228 -13.77 15.71 -13.73
C PHE A 228 -15.20 15.35 -13.35
N THR A 229 -15.43 14.83 -12.15
CA THR A 229 -16.74 14.29 -11.77
C THR A 229 -17.27 14.89 -10.47
N SER A 230 -17.07 14.22 -9.33
CA SER A 230 -17.50 14.69 -8.02
C SER A 230 -16.84 13.89 -6.89
N TYR A 231 -16.89 14.44 -5.68
CA TYR A 231 -16.52 13.69 -4.47
C TYR A 231 -17.35 12.42 -4.27
N SER A 232 -18.65 12.43 -4.60
CA SER A 232 -19.50 11.22 -4.47
C SER A 232 -19.00 10.08 -5.36
N ASN A 233 -18.66 10.38 -6.62
CA ASN A 233 -18.05 9.40 -7.52
C ASN A 233 -16.69 8.94 -6.99
N LEU A 234 -15.84 9.85 -6.52
CA LEU A 234 -14.58 9.46 -5.90
C LEU A 234 -14.79 8.54 -4.70
N GLY A 235 -15.79 8.79 -3.87
CA GLY A 235 -16.16 7.94 -2.74
C GLY A 235 -16.49 6.53 -3.17
N ILE A 236 -17.39 6.36 -4.14
CA ILE A 236 -17.75 5.05 -4.71
C ILE A 236 -16.52 4.35 -5.28
N TYR A 237 -15.71 5.07 -6.06
CA TYR A 237 -14.48 4.53 -6.64
C TYR A 237 -13.48 4.08 -5.58
N SER A 238 -13.27 4.91 -4.56
CA SER A 238 -12.33 4.63 -3.47
C SER A 238 -12.69 3.36 -2.72
N VAL A 239 -13.99 3.11 -2.48
CA VAL A 239 -14.47 1.91 -1.80
C VAL A 239 -14.33 0.70 -2.71
N GLY A 240 -14.75 0.81 -3.98
CA GLY A 240 -14.61 -0.28 -4.96
C GLY A 240 -13.15 -0.70 -5.17
N ASN A 241 -12.23 0.26 -5.29
CA ASN A 241 -10.82 -0.03 -5.42
C ASN A 241 -10.22 -0.60 -4.12
N GLN A 242 -10.60 -0.11 -2.93
CA GLN A 242 -10.16 -0.70 -1.66
C GLN A 242 -10.58 -2.17 -1.51
N LEU A 243 -11.82 -2.51 -1.89
CA LEU A 243 -12.29 -3.90 -1.91
C LEU A 243 -11.51 -4.74 -2.92
N SER A 244 -11.21 -4.17 -4.08
CA SER A 244 -10.39 -4.80 -5.12
C SER A 244 -8.96 -5.09 -4.65
N GLU A 245 -8.34 -4.16 -3.94
CA GLU A 245 -7.00 -4.34 -3.36
C GLU A 245 -6.97 -5.48 -2.32
N LYS A 246 -8.07 -5.76 -1.60
CA LYS A 246 -8.13 -6.87 -0.64
C LYS A 246 -7.96 -8.24 -1.32
N VAL A 247 -8.36 -8.37 -2.59
CA VAL A 247 -8.17 -9.59 -3.40
C VAL A 247 -6.69 -9.94 -3.53
N LEU A 248 -5.80 -8.94 -3.49
CA LEU A 248 -4.36 -9.10 -3.67
C LEU A 248 -3.62 -9.54 -2.40
N ILE A 249 -4.27 -9.55 -1.22
CA ILE A 249 -3.62 -9.89 0.05
C ILE A 249 -2.89 -11.25 0.01
N PRO A 250 -3.48 -12.35 -0.51
CA PRO A 250 -2.78 -13.63 -0.63
C PRO A 250 -1.54 -13.53 -1.54
N GLY A 251 -1.65 -12.84 -2.68
CA GLY A 251 -0.55 -12.64 -3.61
C GLY A 251 0.62 -11.88 -2.98
N ASN A 252 0.33 -10.86 -2.16
CA ASN A 252 1.35 -10.11 -1.42
C ASN A 252 2.09 -10.97 -0.38
N ALA A 253 1.37 -11.88 0.29
CA ALA A 253 1.98 -12.83 1.23
C ALA A 253 2.92 -13.80 0.50
N ILE A 254 2.51 -14.33 -0.65
CA ILE A 254 3.33 -15.19 -1.51
C ILE A 254 4.58 -14.46 -1.99
N SER A 255 4.43 -13.22 -2.45
CA SER A 255 5.52 -12.40 -2.99
C SER A 255 6.59 -12.06 -1.93
N THR A 256 6.17 -11.90 -0.67
CA THR A 256 7.10 -11.71 0.46
C THR A 256 7.99 -12.93 0.66
N VAL A 257 7.43 -14.14 0.57
CA VAL A 257 8.18 -15.40 0.67
C VAL A 257 9.11 -15.57 -0.54
N GLN A 258 8.63 -15.24 -1.74
CA GLN A 258 9.43 -15.26 -2.97
C GLN A 258 10.66 -14.38 -2.84
N TYR A 259 10.48 -13.11 -2.45
CA TYR A 259 11.58 -12.16 -2.27
C TYR A 259 12.66 -12.73 -1.37
N SER A 260 12.28 -13.28 -0.22
CA SER A 260 13.22 -13.89 0.72
C SER A 260 13.95 -15.09 0.11
N ARG A 261 13.27 -15.97 -0.63
CA ARG A 261 13.91 -17.14 -1.25
C ARG A 261 14.87 -16.75 -2.37
N ILE A 262 14.49 -15.81 -3.22
CA ILE A 262 15.33 -15.34 -4.33
C ILE A 262 16.57 -14.61 -3.79
N ALA A 263 16.40 -13.74 -2.79
CA ALA A 263 17.52 -13.00 -2.19
C ALA A 263 18.57 -13.90 -1.51
N ASN A 264 18.22 -15.15 -1.19
CA ASN A 264 19.10 -16.14 -0.57
C ASN A 264 19.45 -17.30 -1.52
N SER A 265 19.07 -17.25 -2.80
CA SER A 265 19.38 -18.30 -3.77
C SER A 265 20.52 -17.87 -4.67
N GLU A 266 21.54 -18.71 -4.81
CA GLU A 266 22.62 -18.52 -5.77
C GLU A 266 22.25 -19.02 -7.17
N GLU A 267 21.16 -19.76 -7.30
CA GLU A 267 20.73 -20.40 -8.55
C GLU A 267 19.65 -19.57 -9.25
N LYS A 268 20.06 -18.83 -10.30
CA LYS A 268 19.18 -18.03 -11.15
C LYS A 268 18.01 -18.86 -11.71
N GLU A 269 18.29 -20.09 -12.12
CA GLU A 269 17.34 -21.00 -12.74
C GLU A 269 16.20 -21.41 -11.79
N LYS A 270 16.53 -21.77 -10.55
CA LYS A 270 15.54 -22.06 -9.50
C LYS A 270 14.69 -20.85 -9.18
N SER A 271 15.27 -19.65 -9.22
CA SER A 271 14.53 -18.39 -9.01
C SER A 271 13.52 -18.12 -10.13
N ILE A 272 13.84 -18.49 -11.37
CA ILE A 272 12.93 -18.39 -12.52
C ILE A 272 11.77 -19.38 -12.36
N ASP A 273 12.04 -20.65 -12.05
CA ASP A 273 11.01 -21.68 -11.87
C ASP A 273 10.07 -21.38 -10.69
N LEU A 274 10.65 -20.88 -9.60
CA LEU A 274 9.88 -20.40 -8.46
C LEU A 274 8.95 -19.27 -8.88
N THR A 275 9.43 -18.33 -9.69
CA THR A 275 8.65 -17.19 -10.18
C THR A 275 7.45 -17.65 -10.99
N PHE A 276 7.63 -18.51 -12.00
CA PHE A 276 6.50 -19.04 -12.79
C PHE A 276 5.49 -19.81 -11.94
N SER A 277 5.97 -20.63 -11.00
CA SER A 277 5.11 -21.37 -10.09
C SER A 277 4.27 -20.43 -9.23
N LEU A 278 4.87 -19.38 -8.67
CA LEU A 278 4.17 -18.43 -7.83
C LEU A 278 3.25 -17.49 -8.63
N ILE A 279 3.59 -17.14 -9.87
CA ILE A 279 2.66 -16.44 -10.78
C ILE A 279 1.40 -17.28 -10.97
N ALA A 280 1.54 -18.57 -11.32
CA ALA A 280 0.38 -19.43 -11.56
C ALA A 280 -0.49 -19.61 -10.31
N ILE A 281 0.12 -19.77 -9.12
CA ILE A 281 -0.62 -19.82 -7.85
C ILE A 281 -1.32 -18.49 -7.57
N SER A 282 -0.60 -17.37 -7.67
CA SER A 282 -1.13 -16.03 -7.40
C SER A 282 -2.29 -15.69 -8.32
N ALA A 283 -2.14 -15.95 -9.63
CA ALA A 283 -3.16 -15.71 -10.64
C ALA A 283 -4.41 -16.58 -10.40
N MET A 284 -4.24 -17.86 -10.04
CA MET A 284 -5.36 -18.75 -9.75
C MET A 284 -6.13 -18.33 -8.50
N ILE A 285 -5.43 -18.02 -7.39
CA ILE A 285 -6.08 -17.54 -6.16
C ILE A 285 -6.81 -16.22 -6.43
N THR A 286 -6.18 -15.30 -7.15
CA THR A 286 -6.77 -14.02 -7.52
C THR A 286 -8.02 -14.21 -8.38
N LEU A 287 -7.96 -15.10 -9.38
CA LEU A 287 -9.10 -15.42 -10.24
C LEU A 287 -10.28 -16.00 -9.43
N LEU A 288 -10.01 -16.95 -8.53
CA LEU A 288 -11.04 -17.51 -7.64
C LEU A 288 -11.67 -16.44 -6.75
N ALA A 289 -10.87 -15.52 -6.21
CA ALA A 289 -11.35 -14.43 -5.38
C ALA A 289 -12.15 -13.38 -6.18
N ILE A 290 -11.76 -13.07 -7.42
CA ILE A 290 -12.53 -12.24 -8.35
C ILE A 290 -13.89 -12.89 -8.62
N ILE A 291 -13.91 -14.18 -8.95
CA ILE A 291 -15.15 -14.92 -9.21
C ILE A 291 -16.06 -14.92 -7.98
N ALA A 292 -15.49 -15.19 -6.79
CA ALA A 292 -16.24 -15.17 -5.54
C ALA A 292 -16.90 -13.81 -5.30
N LEU A 293 -16.18 -12.70 -5.53
CA LEU A 293 -16.74 -11.35 -5.37
C LEU A 293 -17.81 -11.01 -6.42
N LEU A 294 -17.64 -11.46 -7.68
CA LEU A 294 -18.63 -11.21 -8.74
C LEU A 294 -19.93 -11.99 -8.53
N ILE A 295 -19.87 -13.16 -7.88
CA ILE A 295 -21.05 -13.96 -7.53
C ILE A 295 -21.89 -13.28 -6.43
N VAL A 296 -21.27 -12.50 -5.55
CA VAL A 296 -21.98 -11.80 -4.46
C VAL A 296 -23.10 -10.93 -5.06
N PRO A 297 -24.37 -11.11 -4.63
CA PRO A 297 -25.47 -10.30 -5.12
C PRO A 297 -25.29 -8.81 -4.77
N GLN A 298 -25.71 -7.93 -5.67
CA GLN A 298 -25.66 -6.48 -5.44
C GLN A 298 -26.43 -6.08 -4.17
N SER A 299 -27.52 -6.77 -3.85
CA SER A 299 -28.29 -6.56 -2.62
C SER A 299 -27.46 -6.77 -1.35
N VAL A 300 -26.54 -7.74 -1.33
CA VAL A 300 -25.64 -7.98 -0.19
C VAL A 300 -24.63 -6.85 -0.05
N ILE A 301 -24.07 -6.39 -1.17
CA ILE A 301 -23.11 -5.26 -1.18
C ILE A 301 -23.79 -3.98 -0.67
N SER A 302 -24.96 -3.64 -1.22
CA SER A 302 -25.75 -2.48 -0.76
C SER A 302 -26.24 -2.64 0.67
N PHE A 303 -26.57 -3.85 1.11
CA PHE A 303 -26.91 -4.11 2.50
C PHE A 303 -25.73 -3.78 3.40
N ILE A 304 -24.51 -4.23 3.08
CA ILE A 304 -23.31 -4.06 3.92
C ILE A 304 -22.80 -2.61 3.90
N LEU A 305 -22.70 -1.98 2.72
CA LEU A 305 -22.03 -0.69 2.52
C LEU A 305 -23.00 0.50 2.54
N GLY A 306 -24.29 0.28 2.25
CA GLY A 306 -25.29 1.33 2.08
C GLY A 306 -25.78 1.48 0.63
N GLY A 307 -26.92 2.15 0.47
CA GLY A 307 -27.61 2.29 -0.84
C GLY A 307 -26.83 3.06 -1.89
N GLU A 308 -26.05 4.07 -1.47
CA GLU A 308 -25.22 4.90 -2.36
C GLU A 308 -24.09 4.11 -3.06
N PHE A 309 -23.77 2.92 -2.56
CA PHE A 309 -22.70 2.06 -3.08
C PHE A 309 -23.21 0.93 -3.99
N SER A 310 -24.45 1.03 -4.47
CA SER A 310 -25.08 0.03 -5.34
C SER A 310 -24.33 -0.22 -6.65
N THR A 311 -23.59 0.77 -7.17
CA THR A 311 -22.83 0.67 -8.42
C THR A 311 -21.46 -0.02 -8.28
N ILE A 312 -21.01 -0.33 -7.06
CA ILE A 312 -19.70 -0.95 -6.79
C ILE A 312 -19.53 -2.28 -7.54
N LYS A 313 -20.58 -3.09 -7.67
CA LYS A 313 -20.49 -4.37 -8.38
C LYS A 313 -20.10 -4.17 -9.86
N SER A 314 -20.73 -3.21 -10.52
CA SER A 314 -20.41 -2.85 -11.90
C SER A 314 -18.99 -2.28 -12.00
N LEU A 315 -18.60 -1.43 -11.07
CA LEU A 315 -17.24 -0.90 -11.01
C LEU A 315 -16.18 -2.01 -10.84
N PHE A 316 -16.43 -2.97 -9.95
CA PHE A 316 -15.54 -4.10 -9.71
C PHE A 316 -15.33 -4.94 -10.96
N PHE A 317 -16.36 -5.11 -11.80
CA PHE A 317 -16.24 -5.82 -13.07
C PHE A 317 -15.19 -5.16 -13.98
N PHE A 318 -15.12 -3.82 -14.04
CA PHE A 318 -14.10 -3.11 -14.81
C PHE A 318 -12.71 -3.10 -14.15
N LEU A 319 -12.63 -3.19 -12.82
CA LEU A 319 -11.35 -3.29 -12.09
C LEU A 319 -10.75 -4.70 -12.09
N ALA A 320 -11.59 -5.74 -12.19
CA ALA A 320 -11.18 -7.13 -12.06
C ALA A 320 -10.03 -7.55 -13.01
N PRO A 321 -10.01 -7.17 -14.31
CA PRO A 321 -8.88 -7.45 -15.18
C PRO A 321 -7.57 -6.86 -14.63
N GLY A 322 -7.62 -5.61 -14.17
CA GLY A 322 -6.50 -4.93 -13.53
C GLY A 322 -5.99 -5.66 -12.31
N VAL A 323 -6.89 -6.06 -11.39
CA VAL A 323 -6.54 -6.84 -10.19
C VAL A 323 -5.84 -8.15 -10.58
N PHE A 324 -6.35 -8.85 -11.59
CA PHE A 324 -5.71 -10.05 -12.10
C PHE A 324 -4.28 -9.79 -12.59
N PHE A 325 -4.08 -8.79 -13.46
CA PHE A 325 -2.74 -8.44 -13.94
C PHE A 325 -1.82 -7.93 -12.82
N MET A 326 -2.36 -7.20 -11.85
CA MET A 326 -1.62 -6.70 -10.70
C MET A 326 -1.08 -7.86 -9.85
N SER A 327 -1.85 -8.94 -9.69
CA SER A 327 -1.40 -10.14 -8.97
C SER A 327 -0.17 -10.81 -9.59
N ILE A 328 0.01 -10.69 -10.91
CA ILE A 328 1.18 -11.14 -11.66
C ILE A 328 2.31 -10.11 -11.55
N SER A 329 1.99 -8.82 -11.70
CA SER A 329 2.95 -7.71 -11.60
C SER A 329 3.70 -7.72 -10.27
N THR A 330 2.99 -7.96 -9.16
CA THR A 330 3.60 -8.05 -7.83
C THR A 330 4.69 -9.12 -7.77
N ILE A 331 4.47 -10.29 -8.39
CA ILE A 331 5.43 -11.40 -8.38
C ILE A 331 6.69 -11.05 -9.21
N PHE A 332 6.55 -10.38 -10.35
CA PHE A 332 7.70 -9.87 -11.11
C PHE A 332 8.45 -8.77 -10.35
N SER A 333 7.72 -7.85 -9.72
CA SER A 333 8.32 -6.77 -8.92
C SER A 333 9.17 -7.33 -7.78
N HIS A 334 8.70 -8.38 -7.09
CA HIS A 334 9.44 -9.06 -6.03
C HIS A 334 10.59 -9.93 -6.54
N TYR A 335 10.48 -10.51 -7.75
CA TYR A 335 11.62 -11.14 -8.42
C TYR A 335 12.77 -10.15 -8.65
N PHE A 336 12.48 -8.98 -9.23
CA PHE A 336 13.49 -7.95 -9.47
C PHE A 336 14.07 -7.41 -8.17
N ALA A 337 13.24 -7.19 -7.15
CA ALA A 337 13.71 -6.75 -5.84
C ALA A 337 14.60 -7.81 -5.17
N GLY A 338 14.27 -9.10 -5.29
CA GLY A 338 15.05 -10.21 -4.73
C GLY A 338 16.44 -10.31 -5.33
N LEU A 339 16.59 -9.95 -6.62
CA LEU A 339 17.89 -9.85 -7.31
C LEU A 339 18.58 -8.49 -7.14
N ALA A 340 18.04 -7.60 -6.29
CA ALA A 340 18.50 -6.21 -6.14
C ALA A 340 18.48 -5.36 -7.44
N LEU A 341 17.63 -5.73 -8.41
CA LEU A 341 17.43 -5.03 -9.69
C LEU A 341 16.36 -3.93 -9.58
N TYR A 342 16.44 -3.10 -8.54
CA TYR A 342 15.45 -2.05 -8.24
C TYR A 342 15.18 -1.07 -9.39
N LYS A 343 16.17 -0.88 -10.29
CA LYS A 343 16.05 -0.09 -11.52
C LYS A 343 14.89 -0.53 -12.42
N TYR A 344 14.55 -1.83 -12.44
CA TYR A 344 13.44 -2.33 -13.25
C TYR A 344 12.10 -1.94 -12.66
N ASN A 345 11.94 -2.06 -11.34
CA ASN A 345 10.74 -1.60 -10.64
C ASN A 345 10.56 -0.08 -10.80
N PHE A 346 11.63 0.71 -10.67
CA PHE A 346 11.60 2.15 -10.90
C PHE A 346 11.08 2.50 -12.30
N ARG A 347 11.61 1.84 -13.35
CA ARG A 347 11.18 2.05 -14.73
C ARG A 347 9.72 1.66 -14.95
N THR A 348 9.28 0.54 -14.37
CA THR A 348 7.90 0.05 -14.53
C THR A 348 6.89 0.92 -13.78
N SER A 349 7.25 1.46 -12.61
CA SER A 349 6.43 2.43 -11.89
C SER A 349 6.35 3.76 -12.65
N GLY A 350 7.47 4.23 -13.22
CA GLY A 350 7.49 5.44 -14.04
C GLY A 350 6.63 5.32 -15.30
N PHE A 351 6.76 4.21 -16.03
CA PHE A 351 5.89 3.89 -17.16
C PHE A 351 4.42 3.83 -16.75
N GLY A 352 4.11 3.11 -15.67
CA GLY A 352 2.75 3.01 -15.15
C GLY A 352 2.16 4.36 -14.77
N LEU A 353 2.96 5.28 -14.22
CA LEU A 353 2.49 6.61 -13.81
C LEU A 353 2.11 7.44 -15.04
N ILE A 354 2.97 7.46 -16.06
CA ILE A 354 2.69 8.16 -17.32
C ILE A 354 1.43 7.59 -17.96
N LEU A 355 1.33 6.27 -18.04
CA LEU A 355 0.16 5.59 -18.60
C LEU A 355 -1.11 5.91 -17.81
N SER A 356 -1.02 5.94 -16.47
CA SER A 356 -2.13 6.28 -15.57
C SER A 356 -2.63 7.70 -15.79
N LEU A 357 -1.72 8.69 -15.85
CA LEU A 357 -2.07 10.08 -16.12
C LEU A 357 -2.76 10.24 -17.48
N VAL A 358 -2.16 9.69 -18.54
CA VAL A 358 -2.69 9.78 -19.90
C VAL A 358 -4.07 9.12 -20.01
N LEU A 359 -4.22 7.88 -19.55
CA LEU A 359 -5.49 7.16 -19.65
C LEU A 359 -6.57 7.74 -18.75
N SER A 360 -6.23 8.23 -17.56
CA SER A 360 -7.21 8.86 -16.67
C SER A 360 -7.76 10.14 -17.29
N ILE A 361 -6.90 11.00 -17.84
CA ILE A 361 -7.32 12.25 -18.51
C ILE A 361 -8.19 11.97 -19.75
N LEU A 362 -7.92 10.88 -20.48
CA LEU A 362 -8.67 10.55 -21.70
C LEU A 362 -9.99 9.82 -21.41
N LEU A 363 -10.01 8.87 -20.47
CA LEU A 363 -11.15 7.97 -20.27
C LEU A 363 -12.16 8.48 -19.25
N ILE A 364 -11.74 9.20 -18.21
CA ILE A 364 -12.64 9.67 -17.15
C ILE A 364 -13.67 10.67 -17.68
N PRO A 365 -13.32 11.68 -18.49
CA PRO A 365 -14.32 12.61 -19.01
C PRO A 365 -15.39 11.93 -19.88
N LEU A 366 -15.05 10.80 -20.51
CA LEU A 366 -15.94 10.06 -21.41
C LEU A 366 -16.80 9.02 -20.68
N PHE A 367 -16.25 8.36 -19.65
CA PHE A 367 -16.86 7.18 -19.02
C PHE A 367 -17.02 7.30 -17.49
N ASN A 368 -16.73 8.46 -16.90
CA ASN A 368 -16.80 8.73 -15.45
C ASN A 368 -16.09 7.62 -14.62
N LEU A 369 -16.82 7.01 -13.68
CA LEU A 369 -16.35 5.91 -12.82
C LEU A 369 -15.80 4.71 -13.59
N GLN A 370 -16.46 4.33 -14.68
CA GLN A 370 -16.01 3.21 -15.50
C GLN A 370 -14.70 3.57 -16.20
N GLY A 371 -14.55 4.83 -16.63
CA GLY A 371 -13.32 5.36 -17.20
C GLY A 371 -12.13 5.23 -16.26
N ALA A 372 -12.31 5.60 -14.99
CA ALA A 372 -11.28 5.44 -13.96
C ALA A 372 -10.90 3.95 -13.75
N ALA A 373 -11.89 3.06 -13.69
CA ALA A 373 -11.63 1.62 -13.51
C ALA A 373 -10.94 0.98 -14.73
N ILE A 374 -11.39 1.31 -15.94
CA ILE A 374 -10.78 0.83 -17.19
C ILE A 374 -9.34 1.35 -17.29
N ALA A 375 -9.11 2.63 -17.01
CA ALA A 375 -7.76 3.21 -16.98
C ALA A 375 -6.85 2.43 -16.03
N THR A 376 -7.28 2.18 -14.78
CA THR A 376 -6.52 1.39 -13.82
C THR A 376 -6.24 -0.04 -14.32
N SER A 377 -7.21 -0.70 -14.93
CA SER A 377 -7.02 -2.04 -15.50
C SER A 377 -6.00 -2.07 -16.63
N ILE A 378 -6.07 -1.11 -17.56
CA ILE A 378 -5.10 -1.00 -18.66
C ILE A 378 -3.71 -0.66 -18.13
N VAL A 379 -3.60 0.20 -17.11
CA VAL A 379 -2.32 0.55 -16.48
C VAL A 379 -1.66 -0.68 -15.87
N PHE A 380 -2.39 -1.47 -15.08
CA PHE A 380 -1.84 -2.67 -14.47
C PHE A 380 -1.48 -3.73 -15.51
N ALA A 381 -2.31 -3.93 -16.54
CA ALA A 381 -1.96 -4.79 -17.67
C ALA A 381 -0.68 -4.34 -18.38
N GLY A 382 -0.56 -3.03 -18.65
CA GLY A 382 0.61 -2.42 -19.27
C GLY A 382 1.87 -2.58 -18.41
N GLN A 383 1.78 -2.37 -17.09
CA GLN A 383 2.90 -2.59 -16.17
C GLN A 383 3.35 -4.05 -16.20
N THR A 384 2.43 -5.01 -16.14
CA THR A 384 2.73 -6.44 -16.20
C THR A 384 3.41 -6.81 -17.52
N LEU A 385 2.87 -6.34 -18.66
CA LEU A 385 3.49 -6.58 -19.97
C LEU A 385 4.90 -6.00 -20.05
N PHE A 386 5.10 -4.77 -19.56
CA PHE A 386 6.42 -4.16 -19.55
C PHE A 386 7.39 -4.94 -18.65
N GLN A 387 6.97 -5.38 -17.46
CA GLN A 387 7.77 -6.23 -16.60
C GLN A 387 8.14 -7.56 -17.26
N ILE A 388 7.24 -8.20 -18.01
CA ILE A 388 7.54 -9.43 -18.75
C ILE A 388 8.65 -9.17 -19.80
N THR A 389 8.63 -8.02 -20.49
CA THR A 389 9.71 -7.68 -21.45
C THR A 389 11.06 -7.47 -20.75
N LEU A 390 11.07 -6.86 -19.57
CA LEU A 390 12.28 -6.69 -18.76
C LEU A 390 12.77 -8.02 -18.21
N PHE A 391 11.85 -8.88 -17.77
CA PHE A 391 12.15 -10.22 -17.29
C PHE A 391 12.78 -11.05 -18.40
N LYS A 392 12.19 -11.06 -19.60
CA LYS A 392 12.75 -11.70 -20.80
C LYS A 392 14.18 -11.24 -21.08
N LYS A 393 14.41 -9.92 -21.03
CA LYS A 393 15.75 -9.35 -21.24
C LYS A 393 16.74 -9.80 -20.17
N GLU A 394 16.30 -9.85 -18.92
CA GLU A 394 17.15 -10.24 -17.77
C GLU A 394 17.48 -11.74 -17.75
N THR A 395 16.54 -12.59 -18.16
CA THR A 395 16.71 -14.05 -18.19
C THR A 395 17.25 -14.57 -19.51
N GLU A 396 17.35 -13.72 -20.53
CA GLU A 396 17.75 -14.08 -21.91
C GLU A 396 16.86 -15.16 -22.54
N MET A 397 15.64 -15.35 -22.02
CA MET A 397 14.70 -16.35 -22.51
C MET A 397 14.05 -15.92 -23.85
N SER A 398 13.64 -16.91 -24.65
CA SER A 398 12.74 -16.67 -25.78
C SER A 398 11.29 -16.51 -25.30
N TRP A 399 10.44 -15.88 -26.12
CA TRP A 399 9.00 -15.79 -25.82
C TRP A 399 8.36 -17.18 -25.71
N GLY A 400 8.78 -18.13 -26.55
CA GLY A 400 8.32 -19.52 -26.49
C GLY A 400 8.65 -20.17 -25.14
N ALA A 401 9.87 -20.00 -24.64
CA ALA A 401 10.29 -20.56 -23.36
C ALA A 401 9.51 -19.99 -22.17
N ILE A 402 9.15 -18.70 -22.20
CA ILE A 402 8.32 -18.07 -21.16
C ILE A 402 6.92 -18.68 -21.15
N VAL A 403 6.31 -18.84 -22.33
CA VAL A 403 4.97 -19.43 -22.46
C VAL A 403 4.98 -20.90 -22.04
N GLU A 404 5.97 -21.67 -22.48
CA GLU A 404 6.12 -23.08 -22.13
C GLU A 404 6.25 -23.28 -20.62
N ARG A 405 7.08 -22.49 -19.94
CA ARG A 405 7.21 -22.56 -18.47
C ARG A 405 5.95 -22.17 -17.75
N PHE A 406 5.26 -21.14 -18.21
CA PHE A 406 3.98 -20.74 -17.62
C PHE A 406 2.93 -21.85 -17.72
N ILE A 407 2.82 -22.51 -18.88
CA ILE A 407 1.92 -23.65 -19.10
C ILE A 407 2.33 -24.84 -18.22
N ALA A 408 3.61 -25.19 -18.21
CA ALA A 408 4.13 -26.30 -17.42
C ALA A 408 3.88 -26.11 -15.91
N SER A 409 4.16 -24.91 -15.38
CA SER A 409 3.87 -24.57 -13.98
C SER A 409 2.38 -24.64 -13.67
N SER A 410 1.53 -24.14 -14.57
CA SER A 410 0.07 -24.16 -14.40
C SER A 410 -0.48 -25.59 -14.38
N SER A 411 0.00 -26.46 -15.28
CA SER A 411 -0.38 -27.88 -15.30
C SER A 411 0.03 -28.58 -14.00
N LYS A 412 1.28 -28.37 -13.55
CA LYS A 412 1.79 -28.97 -12.32
C LYS A 412 0.96 -28.60 -11.10
N ILE A 413 0.54 -27.34 -11.00
CA ILE A 413 -0.33 -26.88 -9.90
C ILE A 413 -1.71 -27.52 -9.97
N LYS A 414 -2.29 -27.62 -11.17
CA LYS A 414 -3.58 -28.30 -11.38
C LYS A 414 -3.49 -29.76 -10.92
N ASP A 415 -2.44 -30.48 -11.31
CA ASP A 415 -2.24 -31.88 -10.95
C ASP A 415 -2.02 -32.05 -9.44
N MET A 416 -1.23 -31.16 -8.82
CA MET A 416 -1.04 -31.14 -7.36
C MET A 416 -2.34 -30.92 -6.58
N LEU A 417 -3.24 -30.08 -7.09
CA LEU A 417 -4.55 -29.87 -6.47
C LEU A 417 -5.46 -31.08 -6.64
N LEU A 418 -5.57 -31.63 -7.85
CA LEU A 418 -6.42 -32.79 -8.14
C LEU A 418 -6.00 -34.03 -7.34
N ASN A 419 -4.69 -34.24 -7.13
CA ASN A 419 -4.18 -35.36 -6.35
C ASN A 419 -4.34 -35.19 -4.83
N ARG A 420 -4.72 -34.01 -4.32
CA ARG A 420 -5.05 -33.82 -2.90
C ARG A 420 -6.52 -34.11 -2.57
N PHE A 421 -7.38 -34.21 -3.57
CA PHE A 421 -8.81 -34.52 -3.43
C PHE A 421 -9.15 -35.97 -3.82
N LYS A 422 -8.14 -36.76 -4.21
CA LYS A 422 -8.19 -38.23 -4.29
C LYS A 422 -7.56 -38.80 -3.03
#